data_AF-A0AAW7YXB5-F1
#
_entry.id   AF-A0AAW7YXB5-F1
#
_cell.length_a   1.000
_cell.length_b   1.000
_cell.length_c   1.000
_cell.angle_alpha   90.00
_cell.angle_beta   90.00
_cell.angle_gamma   90.00
#
_symmetry.space_group_name_H-M   'P 1'
#
loop_
_entity.id
_entity.type
_entity.pdbx_description
1 polymer ?
#
loop_
_entity_poly.entity_id
_entity_poly.type
_entity_poly.pdbx_seq_one_letter_code
_entity_poly.pdbx_strand_id
1 'polypeptide(L)'
;MTLADRIVIMNKGVTAQIGTPYEVFTQPKNQFVASFIGSPSMNMIPATAKQQDGEWQLELAGQVNKAPEKFVGKLQEGHALT
;
A
#
# COMPACT_ATOMS: atom_id res chain seq x y z
N MET A 1 20.73 11.18 6.54
CA MET A 1 19.53 10.59 7.18
C MET A 1 18.89 11.68 8.02
N THR A 2 17.61 11.95 7.79
CA THR A 2 16.89 13.09 8.38
C THR A 2 16.68 12.94 9.90
N LEU A 3 16.52 14.08 10.56
CA LEU A 3 16.81 14.36 11.99
C LEU A 3 15.87 13.76 13.06
N ALA A 4 14.73 13.16 12.70
CA ALA A 4 13.64 12.92 13.64
C ALA A 4 13.53 11.45 14.07
N ASP A 5 13.48 11.20 15.38
CA ASP A 5 13.22 9.87 15.93
C ASP A 5 11.80 9.36 15.57
N ARG A 6 10.85 10.30 15.45
CA ARG A 6 9.47 10.04 15.06
C ARG A 6 8.91 11.19 14.23
N ILE A 7 8.04 10.83 13.29
CA ILE A 7 7.31 11.75 12.42
C ILE A 7 5.82 11.54 12.67
N VAL A 8 5.07 12.64 12.67
CA VAL A 8 3.60 12.64 12.66
C VAL A 8 3.16 13.13 11.28
N ILE A 9 2.42 12.30 10.54
CA ILE A 9 1.84 12.65 9.25
C ILE A 9 0.38 13.01 9.49
N MET A 10 -0.04 14.17 8.99
CA MET A 10 -1.40 14.68 9.13
C MET A 10 -2.06 14.87 7.76
N ASN A 11 -3.36 14.58 7.68
CA ASN A 11 -4.19 14.84 6.52
C ASN A 11 -5.45 15.58 6.98
N LYS A 12 -5.67 16.81 6.48
CA LYS A 12 -6.84 17.65 6.81
C LYS A 12 -7.10 17.79 8.32
N GLY A 13 -6.03 18.00 9.10
CA GLY A 13 -6.13 18.16 10.55
C GLY A 13 -6.28 16.86 11.35
N VAL A 14 -6.35 15.69 10.68
CA VAL A 14 -6.41 14.38 11.33
C VAL A 14 -5.08 13.65 11.19
N THR A 15 -4.62 13.00 12.24
CA THR A 15 -3.41 12.17 12.20
C THR A 15 -3.61 10.97 11.27
N ALA A 16 -2.78 10.87 10.23
CA ALA A 16 -2.77 9.76 9.29
C ALA A 16 -1.86 8.61 9.75
N GLN A 17 -0.66 8.93 10.26
CA GLN A 17 0.29 7.95 10.80
C GLN A 17 1.33 8.62 11.70
N ILE A 18 1.77 7.90 12.74
CA ILE A 18 2.92 8.29 13.58
C ILE A 18 3.91 7.12 13.59
N GLY A 19 5.18 7.38 13.34
CA GLY A 19 6.21 6.34 13.34
C GLY A 19 7.61 6.90 13.10
N THR A 20 8.63 6.04 13.12
CA THR A 20 9.98 6.42 12.70
C THR A 20 10.00 6.75 11.20
N PRO A 21 10.99 7.50 10.69
CA PRO A 21 11.15 7.73 9.25
C PRO A 21 11.15 6.44 8.42
N TYR A 22 11.72 5.37 8.97
CA TYR A 22 11.77 4.06 8.33
C TYR A 22 10.38 3.39 8.27
N GLU A 23 9.62 3.42 9.36
CA GLU A 23 8.27 2.84 9.43
C GLU A 23 7.29 3.53 8.49
N VAL A 24 7.30 4.87 8.44
CA VAL A 24 6.39 5.61 7.56
C VAL A 24 6.68 5.39 6.08
N PHE A 25 7.94 5.09 5.73
CA PHE A 25 8.35 4.78 4.36
C PHE A 25 8.05 3.33 3.97
N THR A 26 8.38 2.36 4.85
CA THR A 26 8.28 0.92 4.54
C THR A 26 6.90 0.32 4.79
N GLN A 27 6.11 0.93 5.70
CA GLN A 27 4.80 0.44 6.11
C GLN A 27 3.79 1.60 6.20
N PRO A 28 3.49 2.26 5.07
CA PRO A 28 2.48 3.31 5.05
C PRO A 28 1.10 2.75 5.42
N LYS A 29 0.36 3.44 6.29
CA LYS A 29 -0.96 3.00 6.78
C LYS A 29 -2.09 3.22 5.77
N ASN A 30 -1.88 4.09 4.77
CA ASN A 30 -2.82 4.36 3.71
C ASN A 30 -2.10 4.97 2.49
N GLN A 31 -2.85 5.09 1.39
CA GLN A 31 -2.35 5.61 0.12
C GLN A 31 -1.81 7.04 0.22
N PHE A 32 -2.42 7.89 1.06
CA PHE A 32 -1.94 9.26 1.29
C PHE A 32 -0.55 9.28 1.92
N VAL A 33 -0.29 8.46 2.95
CA VAL A 33 1.04 8.37 3.56
C VAL A 33 2.07 7.87 2.56
N ALA A 34 1.72 6.84 1.79
CA ALA A 34 2.60 6.24 0.79
C ALA A 34 2.94 7.19 -0.38
N SER A 35 2.02 8.06 -0.78
CA SER A 35 2.27 9.05 -1.83
C SER A 35 2.96 10.31 -1.31
N PHE A 36 2.84 10.61 -0.02
CA PHE A 36 3.39 11.81 0.61
C PHE A 36 4.86 11.65 1.03
N ILE A 37 5.28 10.45 1.46
CA ILE A 37 6.65 10.21 1.95
C ILE A 37 7.53 9.64 0.84
N GLY A 38 8.68 10.30 0.61
CA GLY A 38 9.67 9.92 -0.39
C GLY A 38 9.65 10.85 -1.61
N SER A 39 10.83 11.07 -2.20
CA SER A 39 10.98 11.78 -3.47
C SER A 39 11.97 10.99 -4.33
N PRO A 40 11.52 10.35 -5.43
CA PRO A 40 10.13 10.28 -5.91
C PRO A 40 9.20 9.47 -4.99
N SER A 41 7.89 9.70 -5.09
CA SER A 41 6.86 9.01 -4.30
C SER A 41 6.69 7.54 -4.74
N MET A 42 6.02 6.74 -3.89
CA MET A 42 5.76 5.34 -4.17
C MET A 42 4.87 5.15 -5.42
N ASN A 43 5.19 4.17 -6.25
CA ASN A 43 4.37 3.79 -7.40
C ASN A 43 3.03 3.19 -6.93
N MET A 44 1.92 3.78 -7.39
CA MET A 44 0.56 3.27 -7.17
C MET A 44 0.03 2.71 -8.49
N ILE A 45 -0.20 1.40 -8.53
CA ILE A 45 -0.67 0.69 -9.73
C ILE A 45 -2.02 0.05 -9.38
N PRO A 46 -3.12 0.45 -10.05
CA PRO A 46 -4.41 -0.19 -9.88
C PRO A 46 -4.32 -1.69 -10.19
N ALA A 47 -4.90 -2.51 -9.32
CA ALA A 47 -4.96 -3.95 -9.50
C ALA A 47 -6.38 -4.47 -9.25
N THR A 48 -6.77 -5.56 -9.89
CA THR A 48 -8.02 -6.27 -9.60
C THR A 48 -7.69 -7.65 -9.04
N ALA A 49 -8.30 -8.00 -7.90
CA ALA A 49 -8.20 -9.34 -7.37
C ALA A 49 -9.18 -10.29 -8.09
N LYS A 50 -8.65 -11.40 -8.61
CA LYS A 50 -9.41 -12.49 -9.20
C LYS A 50 -9.05 -13.80 -8.50
N GLN A 51 -10.05 -14.66 -8.31
CA GLN A 51 -9.83 -16.01 -7.82
C GLN A 51 -9.91 -16.96 -9.01
N GLN A 52 -8.87 -17.74 -9.25
CA GLN A 52 -8.83 -18.74 -10.32
C GLN A 52 -8.17 -20.01 -9.80
N ASP A 53 -8.80 -21.16 -10.05
CA ASP A 53 -8.31 -22.48 -9.65
C ASP A 53 -7.97 -22.61 -8.15
N GLY A 54 -8.70 -21.88 -7.30
CA GLY A 54 -8.48 -21.85 -5.84
C GLY A 54 -7.34 -20.93 -5.37
N GLU A 55 -6.60 -20.30 -6.30
CA GLU A 55 -5.54 -19.33 -5.98
C GLU A 55 -5.99 -17.89 -6.22
N TRP A 56 -5.44 -16.95 -5.44
CA TRP A 56 -5.64 -15.53 -5.65
C TRP A 56 -4.63 -14.96 -6.64
N GLN A 57 -5.12 -14.23 -7.63
CA GLN A 57 -4.35 -13.57 -8.65
C GLN A 57 -4.66 -12.08 -8.66
N LEU A 58 -3.64 -11.27 -8.94
CA LEU A 58 -3.74 -9.83 -9.09
C LEU A 58 -3.48 -9.49 -10.56
N GLU A 59 -4.49 -8.91 -11.20
CA GLU A 59 -4.36 -8.32 -12.52
C GLU A 59 -3.96 -6.85 -12.37
N LEU A 60 -2.74 -6.52 -12.78
CA LEU A 60 -2.17 -5.17 -12.69
C LEU A 60 -1.41 -4.85 -13.97
N ALA A 61 -1.63 -3.65 -14.53
CA ALA A 61 -1.00 -3.20 -15.78
C ALA A 61 -1.11 -4.21 -16.96
N GLY A 62 -2.21 -4.96 -17.04
CA GLY A 62 -2.44 -5.99 -18.08
C GLY A 62 -1.66 -7.30 -17.86
N GLN A 63 -0.97 -7.45 -16.73
CA GLN A 63 -0.31 -8.67 -16.32
C GLN A 63 -1.01 -9.30 -15.12
N VAL A 64 -1.13 -10.63 -15.15
CA VAL A 64 -1.72 -11.41 -14.05
C VAL A 64 -0.60 -12.06 -13.25
N ASN A 65 -0.52 -11.73 -11.96
CA ASN A 65 0.51 -12.22 -11.05
C ASN A 65 -0.14 -12.93 -9.85
N LYS A 66 0.54 -13.94 -9.29
CA LYS A 66 0.07 -14.59 -8.05
C LYS A 66 0.06 -13.58 -6.90
N ALA A 67 -1.02 -13.57 -6.12
CA ALA A 67 -1.13 -12.71 -4.95
C ALA A 67 -0.18 -13.19 -3.85
N PRO A 68 0.50 -12.27 -3.13
CA PRO A 68 1.30 -12.64 -1.97
C PRO A 68 0.44 -13.30 -0.87
N GLU A 69 0.92 -14.39 -0.27
CA GLU A 69 0.19 -15.17 0.75
C GLU A 69 -0.33 -14.32 1.91
N LYS A 70 0.44 -13.31 2.32
CA LYS A 70 0.09 -12.36 3.40
C LYS A 70 -1.23 -11.61 3.17
N PHE A 71 -1.73 -11.53 1.94
CA PHE A 71 -2.94 -10.78 1.60
C PHE A 71 -4.13 -11.66 1.23
N VAL A 72 -3.94 -12.98 1.03
CA VAL A 72 -4.99 -13.92 0.60
C VAL A 72 -6.26 -13.83 1.46
N GLY A 73 -6.14 -13.70 2.78
CA GLY A 73 -7.30 -13.58 3.69
C GLY A 73 -7.99 -12.20 3.71
N LYS A 74 -7.50 -11.23 2.94
CA LYS A 74 -8.04 -9.86 2.86
C LYS A 74 -8.57 -9.52 1.46
N LEU A 75 -8.41 -10.41 0.49
CA LEU A 75 -8.85 -10.20 -0.87
C LEU A 75 -10.32 -10.60 -1.04
N GLN A 76 -11.01 -9.87 -1.89
CA GLN A 76 -12.38 -10.14 -2.32
C GLN A 76 -12.41 -10.18 -3.85
N GLU A 77 -13.20 -11.08 -4.41
CA GLU A 77 -13.27 -11.26 -5.86
C GLU A 77 -13.84 -10.02 -6.54
N GLY A 78 -13.19 -9.56 -7.61
CA GLY A 78 -13.58 -8.35 -8.34
C GLY A 78 -13.29 -7.04 -7.61
N HIS A 79 -12.61 -7.08 -6.45
CA HIS A 79 -12.28 -5.87 -5.72
C HIS A 79 -11.13 -5.11 -6.39
N ALA A 80 -11.37 -3.83 -6.67
CA ALA A 80 -10.35 -2.91 -7.14
C ALA A 80 -9.43 -2.52 -5.97
N LEU A 81 -8.14 -2.80 -6.13
CA LEU A 81 -7.08 -2.47 -5.19
C LEU A 81 -6.37 -1.22 -5.71
N THR A 82 -6.40 -0.14 -4.94
CA THR A 82 -5.83 1.17 -5.27
C THR A 82 -4.85 1.65 -4.21
#